data_AF-A0A965UP88-F1
#
_entry.id   AF-A0A965UP88-F1
#
_cell.length_a   1.000
_cell.length_b   1.000
_cell.length_c   1.000
_cell.angle_alpha   90.00
_cell.angle_beta   90.00
_cell.angle_gamma   90.00
#
_symmetry.space_group_name_H-M   'P 1'
#
loop_
_entity.id
_entity.type
_entity.pdbx_description
1 polymer ?
#
loop_
_entity_poly.entity_id
_entity_poly.type
_entity_poly.pdbx_seq_one_letter_code
_entity_poly.pdbx_strand_id
1 'polypeptide(L)'
;MKQHIDNAINLIKEQDIDGCITGSCLLDYFEGQDIDVFTYTKSSFTELLFFMKYNPMFQILDPLEQHKFNDYIKNDKSSLDSIGLITIKFKYNLLVDVNVIFKKFNRTIFDVISNFDLDIITTAYDIKTKQTISLRQSTGMDGTWNKHNPVFYKKDDFWSVKRLLRQFERVVKYTDRGFDLTSVTDKYISIIEETIKIENYYKTEKGTKYYNDTIQQFEIVLKILLEWKKTLKMSPEEMFILKTII
;
A
#
# COMPACT_ATOMS: atom_id res chain seq x y z
N MET A 1 -19.25 -9.67 9.98
CA MET A 1 -18.25 -8.89 9.23
C MET A 1 -17.86 -9.57 7.92
N LYS A 2 -17.27 -10.78 7.94
CA LYS A 2 -16.87 -11.53 6.74
C LYS A 2 -17.92 -11.57 5.62
N GLN A 3 -19.16 -11.93 5.93
CA GLN A 3 -20.26 -11.94 4.96
C GLN A 3 -20.49 -10.58 4.26
N HIS A 4 -20.32 -9.46 4.96
CA HIS A 4 -20.46 -8.13 4.33
C HIS A 4 -19.30 -7.81 3.40
N ILE A 5 -18.08 -8.24 3.74
CA ILE A 5 -16.91 -8.13 2.88
C ILE A 5 -17.13 -8.98 1.62
N ASP A 6 -17.53 -10.24 1.78
CA ASP A 6 -17.81 -11.16 0.67
C ASP A 6 -18.91 -10.60 -0.26
N ASN A 7 -19.99 -10.07 0.30
CA ASN A 7 -21.07 -9.44 -0.48
C ASN A 7 -20.57 -8.22 -1.27
N ALA A 8 -19.75 -7.35 -0.64
CA ALA A 8 -19.17 -6.20 -1.32
C ALA A 8 -18.23 -6.63 -2.45
N ILE A 9 -17.35 -7.60 -2.19
CA ILE A 9 -16.45 -8.18 -3.19
C ILE A 9 -17.25 -8.75 -4.37
N ASN A 10 -18.27 -9.57 -4.11
CA ASN A 10 -19.06 -10.20 -5.16
C ASN A 10 -19.76 -9.15 -6.04
N LEU A 11 -20.35 -8.13 -5.44
CA LEU A 11 -21.00 -7.04 -6.16
C LEU A 11 -20.02 -6.24 -7.04
N ILE A 12 -18.78 -6.04 -6.58
CA ILE A 12 -17.71 -5.39 -7.37
C ILE A 12 -17.22 -6.33 -8.49
N LYS A 13 -17.13 -7.64 -8.23
CA LYS A 13 -16.75 -8.65 -9.24
C LYS A 13 -17.77 -8.76 -10.37
N GLU A 14 -19.03 -8.40 -10.15
CA GLU A 14 -20.08 -8.41 -11.20
C GLU A 14 -19.91 -7.30 -12.23
N GLN A 15 -19.10 -6.27 -11.94
CA GLN A 15 -18.87 -5.16 -12.88
C GLN A 15 -18.04 -5.63 -14.09
N ASP A 16 -18.21 -4.96 -15.24
CA ASP A 16 -17.44 -5.20 -16.47
C ASP A 16 -16.43 -4.07 -16.70
N ILE A 17 -15.46 -3.96 -15.80
CA ILE A 17 -14.48 -2.87 -15.79
C ILE A 17 -13.04 -3.39 -15.90
N ASP A 18 -12.17 -2.61 -16.54
CA ASP A 18 -10.73 -2.85 -16.54
C ASP A 18 -10.14 -2.47 -15.17
N GLY A 19 -10.05 -3.47 -14.28
CA GLY A 19 -9.51 -3.32 -12.94
C GLY A 19 -9.38 -4.64 -12.19
N CYS A 20 -8.82 -4.59 -10.98
CA CYS A 20 -8.70 -5.74 -10.08
C CYS A 20 -9.02 -5.40 -8.63
N ILE A 21 -9.43 -6.42 -7.89
CA ILE A 21 -9.50 -6.43 -6.42
C ILE A 21 -8.20 -7.05 -5.90
N THR A 22 -7.57 -6.43 -4.90
CA THR A 22 -6.27 -6.88 -4.38
C THR A 22 -6.09 -6.51 -2.90
N GLY A 23 -4.94 -6.87 -2.35
CA GLY A 23 -4.52 -6.41 -1.03
C GLY A 23 -4.95 -7.37 0.06
N SER A 24 -5.15 -6.85 1.27
CA SER A 24 -5.36 -7.72 2.42
C SER A 24 -6.69 -8.46 2.41
N CYS A 25 -7.70 -7.96 1.68
CA CYS A 25 -9.02 -8.60 1.54
C CYS A 25 -9.02 -9.97 0.85
N LEU A 26 -7.91 -10.35 0.21
CA LEU A 26 -7.74 -11.68 -0.39
C LEU A 26 -6.96 -12.64 0.52
N LEU A 27 -6.62 -12.21 1.74
CA LEU A 27 -6.07 -13.08 2.78
C LEU A 27 -7.21 -13.70 3.61
N ASP A 28 -6.95 -14.86 4.20
CA ASP A 28 -7.85 -15.53 5.18
C ASP A 28 -7.88 -14.83 6.55
N TYR A 29 -7.90 -13.51 6.54
CA TYR A 29 -8.13 -12.63 7.68
C TYR A 29 -9.39 -11.81 7.38
N PHE A 30 -10.08 -11.22 8.36
CA PHE A 30 -11.28 -10.39 8.07
C PHE A 30 -11.51 -9.22 9.03
N GLU A 31 -10.78 -9.14 10.13
CA GLU A 31 -10.97 -8.05 11.09
C GLU A 31 -10.32 -6.75 10.60
N GLY A 32 -11.12 -5.68 10.48
CA GLY A 32 -10.61 -4.37 10.06
C GLY A 32 -10.03 -4.35 8.64
N GLN A 33 -10.49 -5.24 7.75
CA GLN A 33 -10.08 -5.24 6.36
C GLN A 33 -10.87 -4.22 5.54
N ASP A 34 -10.15 -3.54 4.67
CA ASP A 34 -10.64 -2.76 3.55
C ASP A 34 -10.54 -3.55 2.24
N ILE A 35 -11.38 -3.19 1.29
CA ILE A 35 -11.36 -3.72 -0.08
C ILE A 35 -10.66 -2.69 -0.96
N ASP A 36 -9.52 -3.04 -1.53
CA ASP A 36 -8.82 -2.20 -2.49
C ASP A 36 -9.17 -2.62 -3.92
N VAL A 37 -9.75 -1.69 -4.68
CA VAL A 37 -10.09 -1.87 -6.09
C VAL A 37 -9.23 -0.92 -6.94
N PHE A 38 -8.38 -1.48 -7.79
CA PHE A 38 -7.55 -0.72 -8.71
C PHE A 38 -8.11 -0.78 -10.11
N THR A 39 -8.35 0.36 -10.74
CA THR A 39 -8.79 0.44 -12.14
C THR A 39 -7.63 0.84 -13.06
N TYR A 40 -7.55 0.25 -14.25
CA TYR A 40 -6.47 0.45 -15.21
C TYR A 40 -6.68 1.65 -16.13
N THR A 41 -7.94 2.07 -16.24
CA THR A 41 -8.36 3.21 -17.07
C THR A 41 -9.17 4.19 -16.24
N LYS A 42 -9.12 5.46 -16.64
CA LYS A 42 -9.95 6.51 -16.04
C LYS A 42 -11.44 6.29 -16.34
N SER A 43 -11.76 5.67 -17.47
CA SER A 43 -13.14 5.30 -17.83
C SER A 43 -13.70 4.31 -16.82
N SER A 44 -12.99 3.21 -16.58
CA SER A 44 -13.36 2.19 -15.60
C SER A 44 -13.43 2.73 -14.17
N PHE A 45 -12.53 3.65 -13.81
CA PHE A 45 -12.59 4.38 -12.55
C PHE A 45 -13.92 5.14 -12.42
N THR A 46 -14.23 6.01 -13.38
CA THR A 46 -15.45 6.81 -13.40
C THR A 46 -16.71 5.94 -13.39
N GLU A 47 -16.75 4.88 -14.19
CA GLU A 47 -17.85 3.92 -14.27
C GLU A 47 -18.13 3.29 -12.90
N LEU A 48 -17.09 2.76 -12.24
CA LEU A 48 -17.21 2.17 -10.91
C LEU A 48 -17.67 3.19 -9.85
N LEU A 49 -17.16 4.42 -9.91
CA LEU A 49 -17.58 5.49 -8.99
C LEU A 49 -19.06 5.81 -9.14
N PHE A 50 -19.58 5.90 -10.38
CA PHE A 50 -20.99 6.17 -10.61
C PHE A 50 -21.87 4.99 -10.21
N PHE A 51 -21.43 3.75 -10.50
CA PHE A 51 -22.08 2.55 -9.98
C PHE A 51 -22.23 2.60 -8.46
N MET A 52 -21.14 2.87 -7.73
CA MET A 52 -21.17 2.98 -6.27
C MET A 52 -22.02 4.17 -5.82
N LYS A 53 -21.92 5.33 -6.47
CA LYS A 53 -22.68 6.54 -6.08
C LYS A 53 -24.20 6.34 -6.14
N TYR A 54 -24.70 5.57 -7.10
CA TYR A 54 -26.13 5.32 -7.29
C TYR A 54 -26.62 4.02 -6.65
N ASN A 55 -25.73 3.22 -6.09
CA ASN A 55 -26.10 2.03 -5.34
C ASN A 55 -26.28 2.38 -3.85
N PRO A 56 -27.48 2.16 -3.25
CA PRO A 56 -27.76 2.57 -1.88
C PRO A 56 -26.90 1.89 -0.82
N MET A 57 -26.25 0.77 -1.17
CA MET A 57 -25.34 0.06 -0.28
C MET A 57 -24.00 0.78 -0.11
N PHE A 58 -23.60 1.66 -1.04
CA PHE A 58 -22.35 2.40 -0.95
C PHE A 58 -22.59 3.85 -0.58
N GLN A 59 -21.90 4.32 0.45
CA GLN A 59 -22.01 5.70 0.92
C GLN A 59 -20.64 6.32 1.12
N ILE A 60 -20.50 7.61 0.86
CA ILE A 60 -19.30 8.36 1.21
C ILE A 60 -19.60 9.09 2.51
N LEU A 61 -19.10 8.57 3.62
CA LEU A 61 -19.39 9.12 4.96
C LEU A 61 -18.37 10.16 5.41
N ASP A 62 -17.14 10.07 4.92
CA ASP A 62 -16.07 11.00 5.26
C ASP A 62 -16.19 12.29 4.43
N PRO A 63 -16.30 13.48 5.06
CA PRO A 63 -16.37 14.77 4.35
C PRO A 63 -15.20 15.01 3.39
N LEU A 64 -14.00 14.53 3.73
CA LEU A 64 -12.82 14.65 2.87
C LEU A 64 -12.96 13.78 1.62
N GLU A 65 -13.45 12.55 1.76
CA GLU A 65 -13.72 11.67 0.62
C GLU A 65 -14.86 12.21 -0.25
N GLN A 66 -15.87 12.82 0.38
CA GLN A 66 -16.96 13.49 -0.35
C GLN A 66 -16.44 14.71 -1.12
N HIS A 67 -15.48 15.44 -0.55
CA HIS A 67 -14.79 16.52 -1.24
C HIS A 67 -13.97 16.01 -2.43
N LYS A 68 -13.14 14.96 -2.25
CA LYS A 68 -12.37 14.32 -3.33
C LYS A 68 -13.29 13.87 -4.48
N PHE A 69 -14.40 13.21 -4.17
CA PHE A 69 -15.39 12.79 -5.15
C PHE A 69 -15.98 13.97 -5.92
N ASN A 70 -16.41 15.03 -5.20
CA ASN A 70 -16.99 16.20 -5.85
C ASN A 70 -15.99 16.96 -6.73
N ASP A 71 -14.74 17.08 -6.30
CA ASP A 71 -13.69 17.76 -7.07
C ASP A 71 -13.32 16.95 -8.33
N TYR A 72 -13.26 15.62 -8.22
CA TYR A 72 -13.08 14.74 -9.36
C TYR A 72 -14.22 14.87 -10.38
N ILE A 73 -15.48 14.73 -9.95
CA ILE A 73 -16.63 14.76 -10.87
C ILE A 73 -16.82 16.13 -11.53
N LYS A 74 -16.55 17.23 -10.83
CA LYS A 74 -16.77 18.59 -11.35
C LYS A 74 -15.59 19.14 -12.13
N ASN A 75 -14.38 18.90 -11.64
CA ASN A 75 -13.17 19.59 -12.12
C ASN A 75 -12.14 18.64 -12.71
N ASP A 76 -12.39 17.33 -12.68
CA ASP A 76 -11.46 16.29 -13.12
C ASP A 76 -10.11 16.32 -12.38
N LYS A 77 -10.14 16.68 -11.09
CA LYS A 77 -8.96 16.90 -10.24
C LYS A 77 -8.82 15.86 -9.13
N SER A 78 -7.58 15.63 -8.74
CA SER A 78 -7.17 14.90 -7.54
C SER A 78 -6.09 15.67 -6.79
N SER A 79 -6.14 15.67 -5.45
CA SER A 79 -5.06 16.19 -4.62
C SER A 79 -3.74 15.42 -4.80
N LEU A 80 -3.80 14.22 -5.40
CA LEU A 80 -2.66 13.36 -5.69
C LEU A 80 -2.34 13.27 -7.20
N ASP A 81 -2.83 14.23 -8.00
CA ASP A 81 -2.56 14.30 -9.45
C ASP A 81 -1.06 14.38 -9.77
N SER A 82 -0.27 15.05 -8.92
CA SER A 82 1.18 15.20 -9.09
C SER A 82 1.92 13.85 -9.11
N ILE A 83 1.37 12.84 -8.43
CA ILE A 83 1.89 11.47 -8.42
C ILE A 83 1.05 10.52 -9.28
N GLY A 84 0.11 11.07 -10.07
CA GLY A 84 -0.75 10.33 -10.99
C GLY A 84 -1.72 9.37 -10.29
N LEU A 85 -2.21 9.74 -9.10
CA LEU A 85 -3.09 8.90 -8.27
C LEU A 85 -4.43 9.61 -8.03
N ILE A 86 -5.51 8.86 -8.15
CA ILE A 86 -6.86 9.26 -7.73
C ILE A 86 -7.39 8.16 -6.83
N THR A 87 -7.93 8.55 -5.68
CA THR A 87 -8.51 7.60 -4.72
C THR A 87 -9.74 8.20 -4.08
N ILE A 88 -10.79 7.39 -4.02
CA ILE A 88 -12.04 7.74 -3.34
C ILE A 88 -12.46 6.52 -2.53
N LYS A 89 -12.72 6.75 -1.24
CA LYS A 89 -13.20 5.72 -0.33
C LYS A 89 -14.72 5.78 -0.19
N PHE A 90 -15.36 4.63 -0.35
CA PHE A 90 -16.75 4.39 0.00
C PHE A 90 -16.85 3.50 1.22
N LYS A 91 -18.02 3.51 1.85
CA LYS A 91 -18.41 2.59 2.90
C LYS A 91 -19.57 1.75 2.42
N TYR A 92 -19.33 0.45 2.26
CA TYR A 92 -20.35 -0.53 1.93
C TYR A 92 -21.13 -0.95 3.18
N ASN A 93 -22.45 -0.83 3.11
CA ASN A 93 -23.39 -1.14 4.18
C ASN A 93 -23.02 -0.52 5.54
N LEU A 94 -22.43 0.68 5.53
CA LEU A 94 -21.91 1.40 6.71
C LEU A 94 -20.77 0.68 7.47
N LEU A 95 -20.29 -0.46 7.00
CA LEU A 95 -19.39 -1.34 7.75
C LEU A 95 -18.03 -1.52 7.08
N VAL A 96 -18.00 -1.72 5.75
CA VAL A 96 -16.79 -2.14 5.03
C VAL A 96 -16.24 -0.96 4.23
N ASP A 97 -14.99 -0.60 4.47
CA ASP A 97 -14.29 0.40 3.67
C ASP A 97 -13.91 -0.19 2.31
N VAL A 98 -14.23 0.54 1.24
CA VAL A 98 -13.90 0.18 -0.15
C VAL A 98 -13.15 1.34 -0.78
N ASN A 99 -11.86 1.14 -1.03
CA ASN A 99 -11.01 2.12 -1.68
C ASN A 99 -11.04 1.87 -3.20
N VAL A 100 -11.54 2.84 -3.96
CA VAL A 100 -11.44 2.83 -5.43
C VAL A 100 -10.23 3.67 -5.82
N ILE A 101 -9.33 3.08 -6.60
CA ILE A 101 -8.01 3.63 -6.87
C ILE A 101 -7.73 3.61 -8.37
N PHE A 102 -7.39 4.78 -8.94
CA PHE A 102 -6.82 4.89 -10.28
C PHE A 102 -5.39 5.41 -10.20
N LYS A 103 -4.45 4.64 -10.74
CA LYS A 103 -3.05 5.05 -10.86
C LYS A 103 -2.67 5.12 -12.33
N LYS A 104 -2.33 6.31 -12.82
CA LYS A 104 -2.15 6.64 -14.24
C LYS A 104 -1.21 5.69 -15.00
N PHE A 105 -0.21 5.15 -14.32
CA PHE A 105 0.84 4.32 -14.91
C PHE A 105 0.62 2.81 -14.74
N ASN A 106 -0.43 2.39 -14.04
CA ASN A 106 -0.75 0.97 -13.87
C ASN A 106 -1.84 0.60 -14.88
N ARG A 107 -1.51 -0.24 -15.86
CA ARG A 107 -2.41 -0.57 -16.98
C ARG A 107 -2.89 -2.02 -16.96
N THR A 108 -2.28 -2.84 -16.12
CA THR A 108 -2.59 -4.25 -15.97
C THR A 108 -2.62 -4.65 -14.50
N ILE A 109 -3.24 -5.79 -14.22
CA ILE A 109 -3.17 -6.46 -12.92
C ILE A 109 -1.72 -6.65 -12.45
N PHE A 110 -0.80 -7.02 -13.35
CA PHE A 110 0.61 -7.18 -13.04
C PHE A 110 1.24 -5.87 -12.59
N ASP A 111 0.96 -4.75 -13.26
CA ASP A 111 1.46 -3.42 -12.86
C ASP A 111 0.97 -3.03 -11.46
N VAL A 112 -0.24 -3.45 -11.08
CA VAL A 112 -0.77 -3.20 -9.73
C VAL A 112 -0.01 -4.01 -8.68
N ILE A 113 -0.03 -5.34 -8.80
CA ILE A 113 0.48 -6.22 -7.75
C ILE A 113 2.02 -6.25 -7.70
N SER A 114 2.72 -5.96 -8.80
CA SER A 114 4.18 -5.80 -8.79
C SER A 114 4.64 -4.59 -7.97
N ASN A 115 3.79 -3.59 -7.73
CA ASN A 115 4.16 -2.40 -6.94
C ASN A 115 4.03 -2.58 -5.42
N PHE A 116 3.49 -3.70 -4.93
CA PHE A 116 3.46 -3.95 -3.48
C PHE A 116 4.83 -4.37 -2.97
N ASP A 117 5.14 -4.01 -1.72
CA ASP A 117 6.44 -4.31 -1.12
C ASP A 117 6.50 -5.72 -0.50
N LEU A 118 5.38 -6.23 0.02
CA LEU A 118 5.25 -7.57 0.62
C LEU A 118 4.58 -8.53 -0.35
N ASP A 119 5.13 -9.73 -0.52
CA ASP A 119 4.60 -10.74 -1.45
C ASP A 119 3.27 -11.35 -0.99
N ILE A 120 2.99 -11.38 0.31
CA ILE A 120 1.75 -11.95 0.87
C ILE A 120 0.49 -11.25 0.34
N ILE A 121 0.59 -9.99 -0.09
CA ILE A 121 -0.52 -9.19 -0.65
C ILE A 121 -0.42 -9.00 -2.17
N THR A 122 0.41 -9.77 -2.87
CA THR A 122 0.58 -9.67 -4.34
C THR A 122 -0.34 -10.62 -5.12
N THR A 123 -1.48 -10.96 -4.52
CA THR A 123 -2.57 -11.67 -5.20
C THR A 123 -3.66 -10.68 -5.55
N ALA A 124 -4.17 -10.78 -6.77
CA ALA A 124 -5.28 -9.97 -7.25
C ALA A 124 -6.25 -10.79 -8.09
N TYR A 125 -7.52 -10.38 -8.06
CA TYR A 125 -8.58 -10.87 -8.92
C TYR A 125 -8.88 -9.82 -9.98
N ASP A 126 -8.64 -10.14 -11.25
CA ASP A 126 -8.97 -9.29 -12.39
C ASP A 126 -10.48 -9.31 -12.64
N ILE A 127 -11.12 -8.14 -12.60
CA ILE A 127 -12.57 -8.00 -12.65
C ILE A 127 -13.09 -8.32 -14.06
N LYS A 128 -12.36 -7.98 -15.12
CA LYS A 128 -12.86 -8.18 -16.49
C LYS A 128 -12.73 -9.61 -16.95
N THR A 129 -11.53 -10.18 -16.80
CA THR A 129 -11.20 -11.54 -17.24
C THR A 129 -11.64 -12.60 -16.24
N LYS A 130 -12.01 -12.19 -15.01
CA LYS A 130 -12.37 -13.07 -13.88
C LYS A 130 -11.24 -13.99 -13.42
N GLN A 131 -10.01 -13.72 -13.85
CA GLN A 131 -8.82 -14.52 -13.51
C GLN A 131 -8.17 -14.03 -12.22
N THR A 132 -7.57 -14.95 -11.47
CA THR A 132 -6.74 -14.61 -10.30
C THR A 132 -5.28 -14.76 -10.68
N ILE A 133 -4.48 -13.74 -10.38
CA ILE A 133 -3.03 -13.74 -10.58
C ILE A 133 -2.36 -13.50 -9.23
N SER A 134 -1.30 -14.26 -8.95
CA SER A 134 -0.50 -14.12 -7.75
C SER A 134 0.98 -14.03 -8.12
N LEU A 135 1.68 -13.04 -7.57
CA LEU A 135 3.14 -12.96 -7.62
C LEU A 135 3.79 -13.46 -6.31
N ARG A 136 3.00 -14.06 -5.43
CA ARG A 136 3.48 -14.58 -4.15
C ARG A 136 4.39 -15.79 -4.42
N GLN A 137 5.58 -15.78 -3.82
CA GLN A 137 6.52 -16.90 -3.91
C GLN A 137 6.53 -17.74 -2.64
N SER A 138 6.18 -17.12 -1.51
CA SER A 138 6.03 -17.78 -0.23
C SER A 138 4.76 -18.63 -0.15
N THR A 139 4.72 -19.57 0.79
CA THR A 139 3.57 -20.42 1.08
C THR A 139 3.20 -20.36 2.55
N GLY A 140 1.93 -20.61 2.90
CA GLY A 140 1.49 -20.64 4.28
C GLY A 140 1.59 -19.26 4.96
N MET A 141 2.23 -19.21 6.13
CA MET A 141 2.44 -17.98 6.90
C MET A 141 3.79 -17.31 6.63
N ASP A 142 4.62 -17.89 5.77
CA ASP A 142 5.86 -17.24 5.38
C ASP A 142 5.54 -16.06 4.46
N GLY A 143 6.28 -14.97 4.61
CA GLY A 143 6.22 -13.83 3.71
C GLY A 143 7.61 -13.29 3.38
N THR A 144 7.76 -12.82 2.15
CA THR A 144 8.99 -12.20 1.68
C THR A 144 8.67 -10.88 0.98
N TRP A 145 9.71 -10.17 0.58
CA TRP A 145 9.56 -8.94 -0.18
C TRP A 145 9.21 -9.31 -1.63
N ASN A 146 8.41 -8.48 -2.28
CA ASN A 146 7.98 -8.73 -3.65
C ASN A 146 9.15 -8.58 -4.63
N LYS A 147 9.63 -9.70 -5.17
CA LYS A 147 10.75 -9.72 -6.14
C LYS A 147 10.40 -9.10 -7.49
N HIS A 148 9.12 -8.88 -7.77
CA HIS A 148 8.68 -8.18 -8.97
C HIS A 148 8.62 -6.67 -8.79
N ASN A 149 8.80 -6.16 -7.57
CA ASN A 149 8.77 -4.73 -7.30
C ASN A 149 10.10 -4.08 -7.71
N PRO A 150 10.11 -3.25 -8.79
CA PRO A 150 11.33 -2.69 -9.34
C PRO A 150 12.04 -1.76 -8.36
N VAL A 151 11.35 -1.25 -7.35
CA VAL A 151 11.93 -0.28 -6.41
C VAL A 151 12.95 -0.92 -5.45
N PHE A 152 12.97 -2.24 -5.32
CA PHE A 152 14.02 -2.94 -4.57
C PHE A 152 15.35 -3.07 -5.33
N TYR A 153 15.38 -2.68 -6.61
CA TYR A 153 16.54 -2.80 -7.49
C TYR A 153 17.07 -1.46 -7.97
N LYS A 154 16.36 -0.35 -7.72
CA LYS A 154 16.81 1.00 -8.07
C LYS A 154 17.89 1.45 -7.09
N LYS A 155 19.14 1.50 -7.56
CA LYS A 155 20.30 1.93 -6.76
C LYS A 155 20.41 3.45 -6.63
N ASP A 156 19.85 4.19 -7.58
CA ASP A 156 20.02 5.65 -7.67
C ASP A 156 18.90 6.44 -6.97
N ASP A 157 17.88 5.75 -6.44
CA ASP A 157 16.68 6.36 -5.85
C ASP A 157 16.59 5.95 -4.38
N PHE A 158 17.18 6.77 -3.51
CA PHE A 158 17.16 6.52 -2.07
C PHE A 158 15.73 6.42 -1.57
N TRP A 159 15.44 5.35 -0.82
CA TRP A 159 14.21 5.32 -0.07
C TRP A 159 14.25 6.46 0.93
N SER A 160 13.16 7.21 1.10
CA SER A 160 13.09 8.13 2.24
C SER A 160 12.91 7.32 3.52
N VAL A 161 13.43 7.83 4.64
CA VAL A 161 13.19 7.26 5.98
C VAL A 161 11.69 7.08 6.22
N LYS A 162 10.89 8.09 5.85
CA LYS A 162 9.43 8.06 5.89
C LYS A 162 8.83 6.86 5.14
N ARG A 163 9.32 6.60 3.93
CA ARG A 163 8.87 5.45 3.13
C ARG A 163 9.19 4.15 3.87
N LEU A 164 10.43 4.00 4.34
CA LEU A 164 10.87 2.77 4.98
C LEU A 164 10.09 2.47 6.26
N LEU A 165 9.88 3.48 7.12
CA LEU A 165 9.07 3.35 8.33
C LEU A 165 7.62 2.97 8.03
N ARG A 166 6.99 3.58 7.03
CA ARG A 166 5.64 3.21 6.60
C ARG A 166 5.55 1.76 6.11
N GLN A 167 6.59 1.25 5.45
CA GLN A 167 6.61 -0.15 5.06
C GLN A 167 6.87 -1.09 6.23
N PHE A 168 7.74 -0.69 7.15
CA PHE A 168 8.00 -1.44 8.36
C PHE A 168 6.77 -1.54 9.28
N GLU A 169 5.92 -0.51 9.34
CA GLU A 169 4.62 -0.60 10.02
C GLU A 169 3.78 -1.78 9.49
N ARG A 170 3.81 -2.02 8.18
CA ARG A 170 3.11 -3.16 7.57
C ARG A 170 3.73 -4.48 7.99
N VAL A 171 5.05 -4.54 8.12
CA VAL A 171 5.76 -5.73 8.63
C VAL A 171 5.26 -6.07 10.03
N VAL A 172 5.21 -5.11 10.94
CA VAL A 172 4.67 -5.32 12.29
C VAL A 172 3.22 -5.78 12.23
N LYS A 173 2.36 -5.06 11.49
CA LYS A 173 0.93 -5.38 11.33
C LYS A 173 0.69 -6.83 10.88
N TYR A 174 1.45 -7.33 9.91
CA TYR A 174 1.28 -8.69 9.40
C TYR A 174 1.97 -9.74 10.28
N THR A 175 3.04 -9.37 10.99
CA THR A 175 3.64 -10.24 12.01
C THR A 175 2.67 -10.50 13.16
N ASP A 176 1.93 -9.48 13.61
CA ASP A 176 0.87 -9.63 14.62
C ASP A 176 -0.29 -10.52 14.14
N ARG A 177 -0.45 -10.68 12.82
CA ARG A 177 -1.40 -11.61 12.19
C ARG A 177 -0.83 -13.01 11.99
N GLY A 178 0.38 -13.27 12.50
CA GLY A 178 1.04 -14.57 12.49
C GLY A 178 1.95 -14.83 11.28
N PHE A 179 2.19 -13.86 10.40
CA PHE A 179 3.12 -14.04 9.28
C PHE A 179 4.58 -13.93 9.73
N ASP A 180 5.46 -14.78 9.22
CA ASP A 180 6.90 -14.58 9.34
C ASP A 180 7.38 -13.65 8.23
N LEU A 181 7.78 -12.43 8.62
CA LEU A 181 8.30 -11.40 7.73
C LEU A 181 9.77 -11.06 7.99
N THR A 182 10.51 -11.96 8.66
CA THR A 182 11.95 -11.78 8.94
C THR A 182 12.75 -11.50 7.66
N SER A 183 12.43 -12.21 6.56
CA SER A 183 13.07 -12.00 5.26
C SER A 183 12.86 -10.58 4.70
N VAL A 184 11.70 -9.97 4.98
CA VAL A 184 11.42 -8.59 4.57
C VAL A 184 12.23 -7.61 5.40
N THR A 185 12.26 -7.82 6.71
CA THR A 185 13.06 -7.00 7.63
C THR A 185 14.54 -7.03 7.25
N ASP A 186 15.07 -8.19 6.87
CA ASP A 186 16.43 -8.33 6.36
C ASP A 186 16.68 -7.52 5.08
N LYS A 187 15.71 -7.51 4.18
CA LYS A 187 15.80 -6.67 2.97
C LYS A 187 15.78 -5.17 3.29
N TYR A 188 14.99 -4.73 4.27
CA TYR A 188 14.99 -3.33 4.70
C TYR A 188 16.28 -2.94 5.41
N ILE A 189 16.82 -3.82 6.27
CA ILE A 189 18.15 -3.64 6.88
C ILE A 189 19.22 -3.48 5.80
N SER A 190 19.22 -4.35 4.77
CA SER A 190 20.21 -4.26 3.70
C SER A 190 20.15 -2.94 2.95
N ILE A 191 18.94 -2.42 2.67
CA ILE A 191 18.74 -1.12 2.00
C ILE A 191 19.28 0.03 2.87
N ILE A 192 19.06 -0.02 4.18
CA ILE A 192 19.58 1.00 5.11
C ILE A 192 21.10 0.96 5.16
N GLU A 193 21.69 -0.23 5.29
CA GLU A 193 23.15 -0.40 5.32
C GLU A 193 23.82 0.05 4.03
N GLU A 194 23.20 -0.24 2.87
CA GLU A 194 23.65 0.29 1.57
C GLU A 194 23.56 1.81 1.52
N THR A 195 22.49 2.39 2.07
CA THR A 195 22.28 3.85 2.09
C THR A 195 23.31 4.57 2.97
N ILE A 196 23.64 4.01 4.15
CA ILE A 196 24.61 4.60 5.09
C ILE A 196 26.03 4.62 4.51
N LYS A 197 26.38 3.67 3.63
CA LYS A 197 27.72 3.58 3.02
C LYS A 197 27.94 4.57 1.88
N ILE A 198 26.91 5.23 1.39
CA ILE A 198 27.03 6.15 0.26
C ILE A 198 27.69 7.44 0.71
N GLU A 199 28.68 7.91 -0.04
CA GLU A 199 29.38 9.16 0.28
C GLU A 199 28.52 10.40 0.03
N ASN A 200 28.78 11.45 0.80
CA ASN A 200 28.13 12.75 0.59
C ASN A 200 28.53 13.36 -0.76
N TYR A 201 27.58 13.45 -1.68
CA TYR A 201 27.78 14.08 -3.00
C TYR A 201 27.35 15.55 -3.05
N TYR A 202 26.81 16.10 -1.96
CA TYR A 202 26.38 17.51 -1.91
C TYR A 202 27.57 18.44 -1.79
N LYS A 203 27.59 19.49 -2.62
CA LYS A 203 28.65 20.51 -2.63
C LYS A 203 28.35 21.74 -1.77
N THR A 204 27.14 21.82 -1.21
CA THR A 204 26.68 22.99 -0.43
C THR A 204 26.58 22.64 1.04
N GLU A 205 26.80 23.62 1.91
CA GLU A 205 26.70 23.45 3.36
C GLU A 205 25.30 22.95 3.79
N LYS A 206 24.25 23.49 3.17
CA LYS A 206 22.86 23.05 3.37
C LYS A 206 22.65 21.60 2.92
N GLY A 207 23.24 21.19 1.80
CA GLY A 207 23.14 19.82 1.30
C GLY A 207 23.90 18.83 2.18
N THR A 208 25.09 19.20 2.65
CA THR A 208 25.86 18.41 3.62
C THR A 208 25.10 18.23 4.94
N LYS A 209 24.48 19.29 5.45
CA LYS A 209 23.63 19.17 6.65
C LYS A 209 22.47 18.20 6.42
N TYR A 210 21.74 18.37 5.31
CA TYR A 210 20.63 17.47 4.94
C TYR A 210 21.08 16.01 4.84
N TYR A 211 22.23 15.76 4.21
CA TYR A 211 22.82 14.43 4.12
C TYR A 211 23.13 13.86 5.51
N ASN A 212 23.83 14.59 6.38
CA ASN A 212 24.17 14.15 7.72
C ASN A 212 22.92 13.84 8.57
N ASP A 213 21.92 14.73 8.52
CA ASP A 213 20.63 14.53 9.21
C ASP A 213 19.94 13.25 8.71
N THR A 214 19.99 12.99 7.40
CA THR A 214 19.40 11.80 6.78
C THR A 214 20.12 10.52 7.21
N ILE A 215 21.47 10.51 7.22
CA ILE A 215 22.26 9.36 7.68
C ILE A 215 21.97 9.05 9.15
N GLN A 216 21.92 10.08 10.00
CA GLN A 216 21.58 9.91 11.41
C GLN A 216 20.19 9.29 11.61
N GLN A 217 19.20 9.72 10.83
CA GLN A 217 17.87 9.10 10.85
C GLN A 217 17.92 7.63 10.43
N PHE A 218 18.66 7.29 9.39
CA PHE A 218 18.83 5.90 8.96
C PHE A 218 19.50 5.03 10.01
N GLU A 219 20.51 5.52 10.70
CA GLU A 219 21.16 4.80 11.81
C GLU A 219 20.19 4.51 12.96
N ILE A 220 19.30 5.45 13.28
CA ILE A 220 18.24 5.24 14.28
C ILE A 220 17.30 4.13 13.82
N VAL A 221 16.81 4.21 12.57
CA VAL A 221 15.89 3.20 12.04
C VAL A 221 16.54 1.82 11.96
N LEU A 222 17.83 1.73 11.61
CA LEU A 222 18.58 0.48 11.62
C LEU A 222 18.56 -0.19 13.01
N LYS A 223 18.80 0.58 14.08
CA LYS A 223 18.75 0.07 15.45
C LYS A 223 17.35 -0.46 15.80
N ILE A 224 16.30 0.24 15.38
CA ILE A 224 14.92 -0.18 15.62
C ILE A 224 14.62 -1.51 14.92
N LEU A 225 14.98 -1.63 13.64
CA LEU A 225 14.75 -2.86 12.87
C LEU A 225 15.56 -4.04 13.44
N LEU A 226 16.81 -3.82 13.85
CA LEU A 226 17.64 -4.85 14.47
C LEU A 226 17.09 -5.31 15.83
N GLU A 227 16.53 -4.40 16.63
CA GLU A 227 15.92 -4.76 17.91
C GLU A 227 14.59 -5.50 17.71
N TRP A 228 13.73 -4.99 16.83
CA TRP A 228 12.49 -5.67 16.49
C TRP A 228 12.74 -7.07 15.93
N LYS A 229 13.78 -7.28 15.12
CA LYS A 229 14.13 -8.61 14.59
C LYS A 229 14.42 -9.63 15.70
N LYS A 230 14.92 -9.20 16.86
CA LYS A 230 15.19 -10.09 18.01
C LYS A 230 13.92 -10.47 18.76
N THR A 231 13.01 -9.50 18.92
CA THR A 231 11.85 -9.64 19.80
C THR A 231 10.57 -10.03 19.06
N LEU A 232 10.51 -9.73 17.76
CA LEU A 232 9.33 -9.75 16.89
C LEU A 232 8.13 -9.03 17.51
N LYS A 233 8.40 -8.03 18.35
CA LYS A 233 7.40 -7.29 19.12
C LYS A 233 7.68 -5.80 19.03
N MET A 234 6.60 -5.04 18.91
CA MET A 234 6.62 -3.59 19.01
C MET A 234 5.36 -3.14 19.74
N SER A 235 5.52 -2.35 20.79
CA SER A 235 4.36 -1.82 21.51
C SER A 235 3.62 -0.76 20.68
N PRO A 236 2.33 -0.51 20.95
CA PRO A 236 1.59 0.57 20.32
C PRO A 236 2.26 1.95 20.50
N GLU A 237 2.90 2.19 21.65
CA GLU A 237 3.64 3.42 21.93
C GLU A 237 4.92 3.52 21.08
N GLU A 238 5.68 2.44 20.95
CA GLU A 238 6.86 2.38 20.07
C GLU A 238 6.47 2.62 18.61
N MET A 239 5.36 2.03 18.17
CA MET A 239 4.80 2.26 16.85
C MET A 239 4.31 3.70 16.67
N PHE A 240 3.73 4.32 17.70
CA PHE A 240 3.33 5.73 17.66
C PHE A 240 4.55 6.64 17.54
N ILE A 241 5.62 6.38 18.31
CA ILE A 241 6.88 7.12 18.21
C ILE A 241 7.45 7.00 16.80
N LEU A 242 7.46 5.80 16.21
CA LEU A 242 7.85 5.61 14.82
C LEU A 242 7.02 6.47 13.86
N LYS A 243 5.70 6.56 14.07
CA LYS A 243 4.82 7.41 13.27
C LYS A 243 5.10 8.90 13.42
N THR A 244 5.61 9.35 14.56
CA THR A 244 6.00 10.76 14.76
C THR A 244 7.34 11.13 14.11
N ILE A 245 8.16 10.14 13.76
CA ILE A 245 9.40 10.33 13.00
C ILE A 245 9.09 10.50 11.49
N ILE A 246 7.92 10.02 11.04
CA ILE A 246 7.39 10.20 9.67
C ILE A 246 6.90 11.64 9.48
#